data_AF-A0A850Z512-F1
#
_entry.id   AF-A0A850Z512-F1
#
_cell.length_a   1.000
_cell.length_b   1.000
_cell.length_c   1.000
_cell.angle_alpha   90.00
_cell.angle_beta   90.00
_cell.angle_gamma   90.00
#
_symmetry.space_group_name_H-M   'P 1'
#
loop_
_entity.id
_entity.type
_entity.pdbx_description
1 polymer ?
#
loop_
_entity_poly.entity_id
_entity_poly.type
_entity_poly.pdbx_seq_one_letter_code
_entity_poly.pdbx_strand_id
1 'polypeptide(L)'
;MLSSSSTAVKYLPLKRRLCFLLKLVCFVSSVLIFCEFLIYYVVLFQCRWPDVKRGAYMSEKETSASVLKAIILADTHLLGEIKGHWLDKLRREWQMERSFQTALWLLQPDIVFILGDVFDEGKWSSPQAWADDVRRFRKMFKHSAFTELVVIAGNHDIGFHYEMTTYKVNRFEKVFNFTSGKLITRKGIKKPAPSRKIARLSPLGCPRTPLPCCDEEKLPASEPILLQHYPLYRKSDAECTGEDSAPPGEKNIPFKEKYDVLSQEASQKV
;
A
#
# COMPACT_ATOMS: atom_id res chain seq x y z
N MET A 1 81.04 18.10 -10.59
CA MET A 1 79.90 17.44 -11.25
C MET A 1 79.09 16.73 -10.19
N LEU A 2 77.84 17.17 -9.94
CA LEU A 2 76.67 16.31 -9.68
C LEU A 2 75.48 17.25 -9.49
N SER A 3 74.59 17.19 -10.48
CA SER A 3 73.35 17.94 -10.60
C SER A 3 72.37 17.54 -9.50
N SER A 4 71.87 18.51 -8.73
CA SER A 4 70.64 18.30 -7.96
C SER A 4 69.45 18.73 -8.83
N SER A 5 68.80 17.72 -9.40
CA SER A 5 67.54 17.83 -10.13
C SER A 5 66.44 18.30 -9.18
N SER A 6 66.12 19.59 -9.23
CA SER A 6 64.90 20.13 -8.63
C SER A 6 63.69 19.57 -9.37
N THR A 7 63.04 18.58 -8.77
CA THR A 7 61.75 18.06 -9.22
C THR A 7 60.69 19.16 -9.08
N ALA A 8 60.47 19.90 -10.16
CA ALA A 8 59.34 20.82 -10.27
C ALA A 8 58.05 20.00 -10.24
N VAL A 9 57.44 19.90 -9.06
CA VAL A 9 56.05 19.46 -8.90
C VAL A 9 55.21 20.47 -9.67
N LYS A 10 54.80 20.13 -10.90
CA LYS A 10 53.93 20.95 -11.73
C LYS A 10 52.57 21.05 -11.03
N TYR A 11 52.39 22.10 -10.24
CA TYR A 11 51.09 22.49 -9.71
C TYR A 11 50.15 22.72 -10.89
N LEU A 12 49.18 21.82 -11.07
CA LEU A 12 48.09 22.02 -12.03
C LEU A 12 47.48 23.40 -11.74
N PRO A 13 47.35 24.31 -12.72
CA PRO A 13 46.92 25.69 -12.45
C PRO A 13 45.57 25.68 -11.73
N LEU A 14 45.44 26.46 -10.65
CA LEU A 14 44.28 26.53 -9.76
C LEU A 14 42.94 26.60 -10.52
N LYS A 15 42.92 27.31 -11.65
CA LYS A 15 41.79 27.44 -12.58
C LYS A 15 41.31 26.10 -13.18
N ARG A 16 42.24 25.19 -13.52
CA ARG A 16 41.92 23.87 -14.09
C ARG A 16 41.36 22.93 -13.02
N ARG A 17 41.87 23.01 -11.78
CA ARG A 17 41.33 22.27 -10.63
C ARG A 17 39.92 22.73 -10.28
N LEU A 18 39.69 24.05 -10.26
CA LEU A 18 38.37 24.63 -10.02
C LEU A 18 37.35 24.23 -11.10
N CYS A 19 37.75 24.27 -12.38
CA CYS A 19 36.89 23.82 -13.48
C CYS A 19 36.54 22.33 -13.38
N PHE A 20 37.50 21.48 -13.01
CA PHE A 20 37.23 20.06 -12.78
C PHE A 20 36.27 19.84 -11.61
N LEU A 21 36.49 20.51 -10.48
CA LEU A 21 35.61 20.42 -9.32
C LEU A 21 34.19 20.87 -9.65
N LEU A 22 34.04 21.98 -10.39
CA LEU A 22 32.74 22.46 -10.84
C LEU A 22 32.02 21.44 -11.72
N LYS A 23 32.72 20.86 -12.71
CA LYS A 23 32.16 19.80 -13.56
C LYS A 23 31.73 18.58 -12.76
N LEU A 24 32.53 18.17 -11.77
CA LEU A 24 32.21 17.04 -10.90
C LEU A 24 30.96 17.35 -10.06
N VAL A 25 30.88 18.52 -9.45
CA VAL A 25 29.71 18.95 -8.67
C VAL A 25 28.47 18.99 -9.56
N CYS A 26 28.55 19.61 -10.75
CA CYS A 26 27.43 19.62 -11.69
C CYS A 26 26.99 18.20 -12.07
N PHE A 27 27.92 17.31 -12.37
CA PHE A 27 27.61 15.93 -12.72
C PHE A 27 26.92 15.19 -11.57
N VAL A 28 27.48 15.24 -10.35
CA VAL A 28 26.89 14.61 -9.17
C VAL A 28 25.51 15.19 -8.87
N SER A 29 25.34 16.51 -8.95
CA SER A 29 24.04 17.17 -8.77
C SER A 29 23.03 16.73 -9.83
N SER A 30 23.43 16.63 -11.11
CA SER A 30 22.54 16.16 -12.18
C SER A 30 22.10 14.71 -11.95
N VAL A 31 23.02 13.83 -11.54
CA VAL A 31 22.68 12.43 -11.20
C VAL A 31 21.71 12.39 -10.03
N LEU A 32 21.96 13.14 -8.96
CA LEU A 32 21.07 13.18 -7.79
C LEU A 32 19.68 13.71 -8.15
N ILE A 33 19.58 14.81 -8.91
CA ILE A 33 18.29 15.35 -9.37
C ILE A 33 17.55 14.32 -10.24
N PHE A 34 18.27 13.63 -11.11
CA PHE A 34 17.66 12.62 -11.96
C PHE A 34 17.13 11.43 -11.13
N CYS A 35 17.99 10.82 -10.30
CA CYS A 35 17.67 9.61 -9.55
C CYS A 35 16.68 9.85 -8.40
N GLU A 36 16.76 10.99 -7.73
CA GLU A 36 15.93 11.25 -6.54
C GLU A 36 14.67 12.04 -6.86
N PHE A 37 14.52 12.57 -8.08
CA PHE A 37 13.34 13.37 -8.46
C PHE A 37 12.80 13.10 -9.87
N LEU A 38 13.59 13.23 -10.94
CA LEU A 38 13.04 13.17 -12.31
C LEU A 38 12.64 11.77 -12.77
N ILE A 39 13.31 10.72 -12.28
CA ILE A 39 13.08 9.34 -12.73
C ILE A 39 11.61 8.90 -12.57
N TYR A 40 10.94 9.30 -11.49
CA TYR A 40 9.53 8.95 -11.25
C TYR A 40 8.60 9.51 -12.33
N TYR A 41 8.86 10.75 -12.79
CA TYR A 41 8.10 11.36 -13.87
C TYR A 41 8.36 10.67 -15.20
N VAL A 42 9.62 10.37 -15.51
CA VAL A 42 10.00 9.68 -16.75
C VAL A 42 9.32 8.31 -16.84
N VAL A 43 9.32 7.54 -15.75
CA VAL A 43 8.72 6.20 -15.72
C VAL A 43 7.19 6.30 -15.76
N LEU A 44 6.57 7.10 -14.89
CA LEU A 44 5.10 7.14 -14.78
C LEU A 44 4.42 7.88 -15.94
N PHE A 45 5.10 8.79 -16.63
CA PHE A 45 4.56 9.45 -17.83
C PHE A 45 4.30 8.47 -18.99
N GLN A 46 4.99 7.32 -18.99
CA GLN A 46 4.79 6.28 -20.00
C GLN A 46 3.55 5.41 -19.71
N CYS A 47 2.98 5.52 -18.51
CA CYS A 47 1.81 4.74 -18.11
C CYS A 47 0.51 5.35 -18.66
N ARG A 48 -0.42 4.48 -19.04
CA ARG A 48 -1.80 4.85 -19.40
C ARG A 48 -2.78 3.95 -18.68
N TRP A 49 -3.98 4.46 -18.45
CA TRP A 49 -5.07 3.64 -17.96
C TRP A 49 -5.45 2.58 -19.01
N PRO A 50 -5.74 1.33 -18.60
CA PRO A 50 -6.17 0.29 -19.53
C PRO A 50 -7.55 0.60 -20.11
N ASP A 51 -7.75 0.27 -21.38
CA ASP A 51 -9.04 0.42 -22.04
C ASP A 51 -10.04 -0.64 -21.54
N VAL A 52 -11.16 -0.18 -20.98
CA VAL A 52 -12.25 -1.06 -20.56
C VAL A 52 -13.21 -1.25 -21.73
N LYS A 53 -13.26 -2.46 -22.31
CA LYS A 53 -14.24 -2.80 -23.34
C LYS A 53 -15.65 -2.80 -22.71
N ARG A 54 -16.48 -1.83 -23.08
CA ARG A 54 -17.91 -1.84 -22.72
C ARG A 54 -18.59 -2.98 -23.49
N GLY A 55 -19.03 -4.02 -22.79
CA GLY A 55 -19.78 -5.11 -23.39
C GLY A 55 -21.14 -4.63 -23.93
N ALA A 56 -21.66 -5.30 -24.96
CA ALA A 56 -22.93 -5.02 -25.63
C ALA A 56 -24.20 -5.20 -24.76
N TYR A 57 -24.02 -5.44 -23.45
CA TYR A 57 -25.08 -5.71 -22.47
C TYR A 57 -25.39 -4.54 -21.53
N MET A 58 -24.77 -3.37 -21.71
CA MET A 58 -25.11 -2.19 -20.90
C MET A 58 -26.25 -1.41 -21.55
N SER A 59 -27.36 -1.23 -20.82
CA SER A 59 -28.52 -0.46 -21.31
C SER A 59 -28.16 1.02 -21.50
N GLU A 60 -28.90 1.73 -22.36
CA GLU A 60 -28.72 3.17 -22.63
C GLU A 60 -28.70 4.05 -21.35
N LYS A 61 -29.25 3.59 -20.21
CA LYS A 61 -29.19 4.30 -18.92
C LYS A 61 -27.84 4.18 -18.18
N GLU A 62 -27.03 3.19 -18.49
CA GLU A 62 -25.70 2.98 -17.89
C GLU A 62 -24.57 3.66 -18.69
N THR A 63 -24.91 4.26 -19.84
CA THR A 63 -23.96 4.93 -20.75
C THR A 63 -23.24 6.13 -20.14
N SER A 64 -23.74 6.67 -19.03
CA SER A 64 -23.20 7.87 -18.37
C SER A 64 -22.22 7.58 -17.22
N ALA A 65 -22.00 6.31 -16.82
CA ALA A 65 -21.03 6.01 -15.76
C ALA A 65 -19.60 6.16 -16.30
N SER A 66 -18.87 7.16 -15.80
CA SER A 66 -17.45 7.32 -16.12
C SER A 66 -16.64 6.12 -15.61
N VAL A 67 -15.61 5.72 -16.36
CA VAL A 67 -14.70 4.64 -15.93
C VAL A 67 -14.05 5.03 -14.60
N LEU A 68 -14.05 4.10 -13.64
CA LEU A 68 -13.36 4.28 -12.37
C LEU A 68 -11.87 3.98 -12.53
N LYS A 69 -11.03 4.95 -12.23
CA LYS A 69 -9.58 4.84 -12.23
C LYS A 69 -9.11 4.55 -10.81
N ALA A 70 -8.68 3.31 -10.57
CA ALA A 70 -8.23 2.85 -9.27
C ALA A 70 -6.74 2.53 -9.30
N ILE A 71 -5.98 3.04 -8.32
CA ILE A 71 -4.63 2.54 -8.00
C ILE A 71 -4.76 1.58 -6.82
N ILE A 72 -4.08 0.44 -6.89
CA ILE A 72 -4.01 -0.53 -5.80
C ILE A 72 -2.54 -0.66 -5.40
N LEU A 73 -2.27 -0.45 -4.12
CA LEU A 73 -0.99 -0.59 -3.45
C LEU A 73 -1.14 -1.60 -2.31
N ALA A 74 -0.04 -2.16 -1.83
CA ALA A 74 0.01 -3.02 -0.66
C ALA A 74 1.41 -2.94 -0.03
N ASP A 75 1.54 -3.40 1.22
CA ASP A 75 2.83 -3.70 1.84
C ASP A 75 3.82 -2.54 1.79
N THR A 76 3.35 -1.34 2.15
CA THR A 76 4.22 -0.15 2.17
C THR A 76 5.25 -0.20 3.29
N HIS A 77 4.98 -0.98 4.35
CA HIS A 77 5.87 -1.26 5.48
C HIS A 77 6.63 -0.04 6.00
N LEU A 78 5.97 1.06 6.35
CA LEU A 78 6.63 2.22 6.96
C LEU A 78 7.48 1.78 8.15
N LEU A 79 8.80 2.03 8.08
CA LEU A 79 9.75 1.53 9.07
C LEU A 79 9.43 2.16 10.42
N GLY A 80 9.26 1.31 11.43
CA GLY A 80 9.02 1.74 12.80
C GLY A 80 10.28 2.20 13.50
N GLU A 81 10.18 2.35 14.82
CA GLU A 81 11.25 2.82 15.69
C GLU A 81 12.14 1.68 16.22
N ILE A 82 11.62 0.45 16.28
CA ILE A 82 12.22 -0.67 17.01
C ILE A 82 13.38 -1.29 16.21
N LYS A 83 13.13 -1.64 14.94
CA LYS A 83 14.06 -2.32 14.03
C LYS A 83 14.45 -1.47 12.83
N GLY A 84 13.76 -0.35 12.60
CA GLY A 84 13.99 0.51 11.44
C GLY A 84 15.33 1.26 11.48
N HIS A 85 16.14 1.10 10.43
CA HIS A 85 17.37 1.89 10.26
C HIS A 85 17.04 3.30 9.72
N TRP A 86 17.60 4.35 10.32
CA TRP A 86 17.24 5.74 10.00
C TRP A 86 17.50 6.13 8.54
N LEU A 87 18.59 5.62 7.93
CA LEU A 87 18.93 5.96 6.54
C LEU A 87 17.98 5.27 5.54
N ASP A 88 17.60 4.03 5.83
CA ASP A 88 16.61 3.30 5.03
C ASP A 88 15.26 4.00 5.15
N LYS A 89 14.87 4.33 6.40
CA LYS A 89 13.68 5.12 6.68
C LYS A 89 13.64 6.41 5.86
N LEU A 90 14.72 7.20 5.88
CA LEU A 90 14.83 8.43 5.11
C LEU A 90 14.69 8.19 3.59
N ARG A 91 15.48 7.26 3.05
CA ARG A 91 15.53 7.02 1.59
C ARG A 91 14.23 6.40 1.09
N ARG A 92 13.78 5.31 1.69
CA ARG A 92 12.59 4.56 1.26
C ARG A 92 11.33 5.41 1.33
N GLU A 93 11.18 6.21 2.39
CA GLU A 93 10.04 7.12 2.52
C GLU A 93 10.09 8.26 1.51
N TRP A 94 11.28 8.78 1.21
CA TRP A 94 11.45 9.74 0.12
C TRP A 94 10.98 9.14 -1.22
N GLN A 95 11.41 7.92 -1.54
CA GLN A 95 11.04 7.25 -2.79
C GLN A 95 9.53 6.96 -2.86
N MET A 96 8.93 6.47 -1.77
CA MET A 96 7.48 6.24 -1.68
C MET A 96 6.69 7.55 -1.87
N GLU A 97 7.09 8.62 -1.17
CA GLU A 97 6.45 9.94 -1.29
C GLU A 97 6.56 10.46 -2.73
N ARG A 98 7.75 10.44 -3.34
CA ARG A 98 7.94 10.92 -4.72
C ARG A 98 7.14 10.10 -5.73
N SER A 99 7.17 8.77 -5.61
CA SER A 99 6.43 7.88 -6.51
C SER A 99 4.92 8.12 -6.40
N PHE A 100 4.38 8.16 -5.18
CA PHE A 100 2.94 8.36 -4.95
C PHE A 100 2.46 9.73 -5.42
N GLN A 101 3.16 10.81 -5.05
CA GLN A 101 2.77 12.16 -5.44
C GLN A 101 2.83 12.35 -6.97
N THR A 102 3.84 11.79 -7.64
CA THR A 102 3.94 11.83 -9.10
C THR A 102 2.83 11.01 -9.77
N ALA A 103 2.49 9.84 -9.22
CA ALA A 103 1.39 9.01 -9.72
C ALA A 103 0.04 9.75 -9.62
N LEU A 104 -0.26 10.39 -8.48
CA LEU A 104 -1.46 11.20 -8.34
C LEU A 104 -1.50 12.37 -9.33
N TRP A 105 -0.37 13.05 -9.52
CA TRP A 105 -0.27 14.18 -10.43
C TRP A 105 -0.52 13.79 -11.89
N LEU A 106 0.15 12.74 -12.37
CA LEU A 106 0.09 12.34 -13.78
C LEU A 106 -1.15 11.50 -14.12
N LEU A 107 -1.52 10.56 -13.25
CA LEU A 107 -2.56 9.58 -13.55
C LEU A 107 -3.95 10.03 -13.11
N GLN A 108 -4.03 10.94 -12.14
CA GLN A 108 -5.28 11.48 -11.57
C GLN A 108 -6.32 10.39 -11.28
N PRO A 109 -6.02 9.43 -10.39
CA PRO A 109 -6.97 8.38 -10.03
C PRO A 109 -8.15 8.94 -9.23
N ASP A 110 -9.29 8.28 -9.37
CA ASP A 110 -10.48 8.58 -8.56
C ASP A 110 -10.35 8.00 -7.15
N ILE A 111 -9.68 6.85 -7.04
CA ILE A 111 -9.53 6.11 -5.78
C ILE A 111 -8.18 5.40 -5.71
N VAL A 112 -7.62 5.32 -4.50
CA VAL A 112 -6.43 4.54 -4.18
C VAL A 112 -6.79 3.58 -3.05
N PHE A 113 -6.44 2.31 -3.22
CA PHE A 113 -6.49 1.29 -2.18
C PHE A 113 -5.07 0.98 -1.68
N ILE A 114 -4.88 0.92 -0.36
CA ILE A 114 -3.70 0.33 0.28
C ILE A 114 -4.15 -0.93 1.03
N LEU A 115 -3.72 -2.09 0.57
CA LEU A 115 -4.20 -3.40 1.00
C LEU A 115 -3.36 -3.97 2.14
N GLY A 116 -3.31 -3.27 3.27
CA GLY A 116 -2.62 -3.75 4.47
C GLY A 116 -1.13 -3.46 4.53
N ASP A 117 -0.57 -3.82 5.68
CA ASP A 117 0.82 -3.66 6.07
C ASP A 117 1.37 -2.27 5.74
N VAL A 118 0.61 -1.28 6.22
CA VAL A 118 0.99 0.13 6.10
C VAL A 118 2.24 0.38 6.91
N PHE A 119 2.25 -0.10 8.16
CA PHE A 119 3.34 0.06 9.11
C PHE A 119 4.04 -1.27 9.34
N ASP A 120 5.37 -1.25 9.38
CA ASP A 120 6.15 -2.48 9.61
C ASP A 120 6.06 -2.99 11.06
N GLU A 121 5.84 -2.08 12.00
CA GLU A 121 5.86 -2.38 13.43
C GLU A 121 4.58 -1.94 14.14
N GLY A 122 3.52 -1.64 13.38
CA GLY A 122 2.26 -1.14 13.93
C GLY A 122 1.81 -1.96 15.14
N LYS A 123 1.76 -3.29 15.02
CA LYS A 123 1.33 -4.20 16.09
C LYS A 123 2.17 -4.17 17.37
N TRP A 124 3.39 -3.65 17.32
CA TRP A 124 4.32 -3.52 18.44
C TRP A 124 4.52 -2.07 18.90
N SER A 125 3.96 -1.09 18.17
CA SER A 125 4.24 0.32 18.38
C SER A 125 3.64 0.85 19.68
N SER A 126 4.43 1.69 20.37
CA SER A 126 3.92 2.55 21.45
C SER A 126 2.89 3.56 20.91
N PRO A 127 2.06 4.19 21.77
CA PRO A 127 1.15 5.25 21.32
C PRO A 127 1.85 6.42 20.62
N GLN A 128 3.05 6.79 21.07
CA GLN A 128 3.86 7.86 20.50
C GLN A 128 4.42 7.45 19.14
N ALA A 129 5.06 6.28 19.04
CA ALA A 129 5.57 5.75 17.77
C ALA A 129 4.46 5.60 16.73
N TRP A 130 3.28 5.11 17.14
CA TRP A 130 2.09 5.06 16.30
C TRP A 130 1.70 6.44 15.75
N ALA A 131 1.63 7.46 16.61
CA ALA A 131 1.26 8.80 16.20
C ALA A 131 2.27 9.40 15.21
N ASP A 132 3.56 9.14 15.43
CA ASP A 132 4.63 9.55 14.53
C ASP A 132 4.56 8.86 13.17
N ASP A 133 4.31 7.56 13.16
CA ASP A 133 4.16 6.78 11.94
C ASP A 133 2.92 7.25 11.15
N VAL A 134 1.80 7.49 11.82
CA VAL A 134 0.58 8.05 11.21
C VAL A 134 0.82 9.44 10.63
N ARG A 135 1.58 10.31 11.32
CA ARG A 135 1.96 11.63 10.81
C ARG A 135 2.77 11.51 9.52
N ARG A 136 3.74 10.59 9.47
CA ARG A 136 4.57 10.35 8.28
C ARG A 136 3.73 9.78 7.14
N PHE A 137 2.87 8.80 7.42
CA PHE A 137 1.92 8.26 6.45
C PHE A 137 1.08 9.37 5.80
N ARG A 138 0.47 10.24 6.60
CA ARG A 138 -0.37 11.35 6.11
C ARG A 138 0.40 12.34 5.24
N LYS A 139 1.69 12.53 5.51
CA LYS A 139 2.56 13.36 4.68
C LYS A 139 2.82 12.68 3.32
N MET A 140 3.24 11.42 3.33
CA MET A 140 3.64 10.70 2.13
C MET A 140 2.45 10.44 1.20
N PHE A 141 1.34 9.96 1.75
CA PHE A 141 0.12 9.62 1.03
C PHE A 141 -0.89 10.78 1.00
N LYS A 142 -0.40 12.02 1.05
CA LYS A 142 -1.23 13.22 0.89
C LYS A 142 -1.93 13.18 -0.47
N HIS A 143 -3.23 13.40 -0.48
CA HIS A 143 -4.06 13.36 -1.68
C HIS A 143 -5.04 14.53 -1.69
N SER A 144 -5.64 14.81 -2.85
CA SER A 144 -6.66 15.85 -3.01
C SER A 144 -8.03 15.36 -2.56
N ALA A 145 -8.97 16.28 -2.34
CA ALA A 145 -10.35 15.92 -2.00
C ALA A 145 -11.09 15.15 -3.13
N PHE A 146 -10.54 15.16 -4.35
CA PHE A 146 -11.11 14.44 -5.51
C PHE A 146 -10.63 12.99 -5.63
N THR A 147 -9.62 12.60 -4.85
CA THR A 147 -9.11 11.22 -4.81
C THR A 147 -9.45 10.61 -3.46
N GLU A 148 -10.20 9.52 -3.44
CA GLU A 148 -10.46 8.79 -2.21
C GLU A 148 -9.29 7.86 -1.88
N LEU A 149 -8.85 7.84 -0.62
CA LEU A 149 -7.86 6.89 -0.13
C LEU A 149 -8.52 5.90 0.83
N VAL A 150 -8.45 4.62 0.50
CA VAL A 150 -8.97 3.51 1.31
C VAL A 150 -7.81 2.68 1.80
N VAL A 151 -7.73 2.49 3.10
CA VAL A 151 -6.65 1.72 3.73
C VAL A 151 -7.26 0.57 4.52
N ILE A 152 -6.83 -0.65 4.20
CA ILE A 152 -7.19 -1.87 4.92
C ILE A 152 -6.04 -2.20 5.87
N ALA A 153 -6.35 -2.80 7.02
CA ALA A 153 -5.33 -3.23 7.97
C ALA A 153 -4.70 -4.56 7.55
N GLY A 154 -3.38 -4.68 7.71
CA GLY A 154 -2.67 -5.95 7.61
C GLY A 154 -2.15 -6.49 8.93
N ASN A 155 -1.43 -7.61 8.89
CA ASN A 155 -0.92 -8.25 10.10
C ASN A 155 0.18 -7.44 10.78
N HIS A 156 1.01 -6.68 10.08
CA HIS A 156 1.99 -5.80 10.71
C HIS A 156 1.34 -4.58 11.37
N ASP A 157 0.16 -4.16 10.93
CA ASP A 157 -0.56 -3.01 11.50
C ASP A 157 -1.23 -3.34 12.84
N ILE A 158 -2.02 -4.42 12.86
CA ILE A 158 -2.88 -4.76 14.00
C ILE A 158 -2.60 -6.15 14.60
N GLY A 159 -1.73 -6.95 13.99
CA GLY A 159 -1.49 -8.35 14.36
C GLY A 159 -2.47 -9.29 13.66
N PHE A 160 -2.12 -10.57 13.57
CA PHE A 160 -3.04 -11.61 13.07
C PHE A 160 -3.60 -12.45 14.22
N HIS A 161 -4.93 -12.59 14.23
CA HIS A 161 -5.67 -13.43 15.17
C HIS A 161 -5.31 -13.20 16.65
N TYR A 162 -4.45 -14.02 17.24
CA TYR A 162 -4.06 -13.96 18.66
C TYR A 162 -3.24 -12.69 19.00
N GLU A 163 -2.56 -12.09 18.01
CA GLU A 163 -1.83 -10.82 18.21
C GLU A 163 -2.74 -9.60 18.10
N MET A 164 -3.96 -9.78 17.60
CA MET A 164 -4.93 -8.72 17.39
C MET A 164 -5.66 -8.40 18.70
N THR A 165 -5.64 -7.13 19.10
CA THR A 165 -6.33 -6.66 20.30
C THR A 165 -7.32 -5.56 19.96
N THR A 166 -8.35 -5.38 20.78
CA THR A 166 -9.35 -4.31 20.62
C THR A 166 -8.69 -2.93 20.52
N TYR A 167 -7.62 -2.69 21.29
CA TYR A 167 -6.86 -1.45 21.24
C TYR A 167 -6.23 -1.21 19.86
N LYS A 168 -5.58 -2.23 19.28
CA LYS A 168 -4.90 -2.14 17.97
C LYS A 168 -5.91 -1.92 16.85
N VAL A 169 -7.03 -2.63 16.87
CA VAL A 169 -8.12 -2.45 15.90
C VAL A 169 -8.68 -1.04 16.01
N ASN A 170 -9.14 -0.63 17.20
CA ASN A 170 -9.80 0.65 17.39
C ASN A 170 -8.92 1.85 17.01
N ARG A 171 -7.61 1.81 17.33
CA ARG A 171 -6.71 2.91 16.95
C ARG A 171 -6.49 2.98 15.43
N PHE A 172 -6.47 1.84 14.74
CA PHE A 172 -6.37 1.79 13.29
C PHE A 172 -7.66 2.32 12.64
N GLU A 173 -8.82 1.82 13.07
CA GLU A 173 -10.13 2.28 12.61
C GLU A 173 -10.31 3.78 12.79
N LYS A 174 -9.88 4.32 13.94
CA LYS A 174 -9.92 5.76 14.22
C LYS A 174 -9.10 6.60 13.23
N VAL A 175 -7.95 6.10 12.78
CA VAL A 175 -7.06 6.84 11.87
C VAL A 175 -7.53 6.76 10.42
N PHE A 176 -7.97 5.58 9.99
CA PHE A 176 -8.24 5.28 8.59
C PHE A 176 -9.73 5.19 8.23
N ASN A 177 -10.62 5.39 9.21
CA ASN A 177 -12.06 5.18 9.07
C ASN A 177 -12.37 3.81 8.43
N PHE A 178 -11.64 2.81 8.91
CA PHE A 178 -11.73 1.42 8.49
C PHE A 178 -12.82 0.72 9.30
N THR A 179 -13.53 -0.21 8.68
CA THR A 179 -14.43 -1.15 9.35
C THR A 179 -14.37 -2.45 8.59
N SER A 180 -14.29 -3.57 9.30
CA SER A 180 -14.39 -4.89 8.68
C SER A 180 -15.69 -5.01 7.88
N GLY A 181 -15.60 -5.23 6.57
CA GLY A 181 -16.77 -5.32 5.68
C GLY A 181 -17.34 -3.97 5.21
N LYS A 182 -16.55 -2.89 5.21
CA LYS A 182 -16.98 -1.59 4.67
C LYS A 182 -17.28 -1.67 3.17
N LEU A 183 -18.51 -1.36 2.81
CA LEU A 183 -18.98 -1.21 1.42
C LEU A 183 -18.58 0.16 0.86
N ILE A 184 -17.91 0.19 -0.29
CA ILE A 184 -17.54 1.44 -0.98
C ILE A 184 -18.21 1.48 -2.35
N THR A 185 -18.86 2.60 -2.64
CA THR A 185 -19.57 2.83 -3.91
C THR A 185 -19.04 4.08 -4.60
N ARG A 186 -18.55 3.92 -5.84
CA ARG A 186 -18.11 5.02 -6.71
C ARG A 186 -18.47 4.77 -8.16
N LYS A 187 -18.90 5.82 -8.86
CA LYS A 187 -19.24 5.81 -10.30
C LYS A 187 -20.14 4.63 -10.72
N GLY A 188 -21.15 4.31 -9.92
CA GLY A 188 -22.11 3.23 -10.22
C GLY A 188 -21.64 1.81 -9.88
N ILE A 189 -20.40 1.62 -9.43
CA ILE A 189 -19.92 0.33 -8.92
C ILE A 189 -20.33 0.22 -7.44
N LYS A 190 -21.48 -0.40 -7.11
CA LYS A 190 -21.90 -0.80 -5.74
C LYS A 190 -21.60 -2.30 -5.53
N LYS A 191 -20.93 -2.75 -4.46
CA LYS A 191 -20.55 -4.18 -4.27
C LYS A 191 -20.13 -4.55 -2.81
N PRO A 192 -20.74 -5.48 -2.02
CA PRO A 192 -22.14 -5.82 -1.69
C PRO A 192 -22.53 -5.43 -0.22
N ALA A 193 -23.80 -5.64 0.14
CA ALA A 193 -24.30 -5.76 1.52
C ALA A 193 -24.20 -7.23 2.00
N PRO A 194 -24.20 -7.53 3.32
CA PRO A 194 -23.82 -8.84 3.84
C PRO A 194 -24.74 -9.95 3.33
N SER A 195 -24.16 -10.97 2.69
CA SER A 195 -24.65 -12.34 2.85
C SER A 195 -24.90 -12.54 4.35
N ARG A 196 -26.12 -12.90 4.72
CA ARG A 196 -26.54 -13.14 6.12
C ARG A 196 -25.38 -13.81 6.88
N LYS A 197 -24.87 -13.08 7.90
CA LYS A 197 -23.74 -13.39 8.80
C LYS A 197 -22.34 -12.90 8.34
N ILE A 198 -22.15 -11.60 8.10
CA ILE A 198 -20.79 -11.03 8.22
C ILE A 198 -20.39 -11.02 9.69
N ALA A 199 -19.36 -11.82 10.00
CA ALA A 199 -18.70 -11.82 11.28
C ALA A 199 -18.05 -10.46 11.50
N ARG A 200 -18.45 -9.76 12.57
CA ARG A 200 -17.49 -8.90 13.26
C ARG A 200 -16.28 -9.79 13.59
N LEU A 201 -15.09 -9.39 13.19
CA LEU A 201 -13.86 -9.80 13.89
C LEU A 201 -13.90 -9.15 15.28
N SER A 202 -14.78 -9.66 16.15
CA SER A 202 -14.79 -9.31 17.56
C SER A 202 -13.78 -10.20 18.28
N PRO A 203 -12.89 -9.63 19.11
CA PRO A 203 -12.21 -10.42 20.13
C PRO A 203 -13.29 -10.99 21.06
N LEU A 204 -13.25 -12.30 21.29
CA LEU A 204 -13.86 -13.01 22.41
C LEU A 204 -15.20 -12.46 22.95
N GLY A 205 -16.31 -13.10 22.54
CA GLY A 205 -17.57 -13.21 23.29
C GLY A 205 -18.40 -11.94 23.53
N CYS A 206 -19.59 -11.84 22.92
CA CYS A 206 -20.69 -10.99 23.41
C CYS A 206 -22.08 -11.47 22.94
N PRO A 207 -23.17 -11.07 23.63
CA PRO A 207 -24.43 -11.83 23.74
C PRO A 207 -25.44 -11.60 22.60
N ARG A 208 -26.41 -12.51 22.53
CA ARG A 208 -27.51 -12.55 21.55
C ARG A 208 -28.62 -11.55 21.92
N THR A 209 -28.63 -10.37 21.31
CA THR A 209 -29.87 -9.57 21.17
C THR A 209 -30.03 -9.06 19.73
N PRO A 210 -31.22 -9.18 19.11
CA PRO A 210 -31.44 -8.79 17.72
C PRO A 210 -31.76 -7.29 17.63
N LEU A 211 -30.93 -6.54 16.89
CA LEU A 211 -31.27 -5.18 16.46
C LEU A 211 -32.16 -5.24 15.19
N PRO A 212 -33.12 -4.31 15.01
CA PRO A 212 -34.02 -4.29 13.85
C PRO A 212 -33.25 -3.99 12.55
N CYS A 213 -33.56 -4.75 11.49
CA CYS A 213 -32.92 -4.61 10.18
C CYS A 213 -33.58 -3.47 9.38
N CYS A 214 -32.78 -2.53 8.87
CA CYS A 214 -33.23 -1.48 7.95
C CYS A 214 -33.38 -2.02 6.51
N ASP A 215 -34.24 -1.36 5.74
CA ASP A 215 -34.82 -1.74 4.44
C ASP A 215 -33.85 -2.22 3.35
N GLU A 216 -34.34 -3.15 2.52
CA GLU A 216 -33.64 -3.81 1.41
C GLU A 216 -33.33 -2.84 0.25
N GLU A 217 -32.10 -2.33 0.17
CA GLU A 217 -31.58 -1.79 -1.09
C GLU A 217 -31.26 -2.93 -2.08
N LYS A 218 -31.88 -2.91 -3.27
CA LYS A 218 -31.56 -3.81 -4.39
C LYS A 218 -30.06 -3.73 -4.74
N LEU A 219 -29.38 -4.87 -4.67
CA LEU A 219 -27.99 -5.04 -5.12
C LEU A 219 -27.89 -4.86 -6.65
N PRO A 220 -26.81 -4.27 -7.19
CA PRO A 220 -26.64 -4.13 -8.63
C PRO A 220 -26.27 -5.46 -9.31
N ALA A 221 -26.32 -5.46 -10.64
CA ALA A 221 -26.12 -6.63 -11.49
C ALA A 221 -24.68 -7.21 -11.52
N SER A 222 -23.68 -6.52 -10.95
CA SER A 222 -22.28 -6.95 -11.00
C SER A 222 -21.80 -7.59 -9.70
N GLU A 223 -21.14 -8.74 -9.79
CA GLU A 223 -20.56 -9.47 -8.64
C GLU A 223 -19.55 -8.63 -7.84
N PRO A 224 -19.53 -8.69 -6.51
CA PRO A 224 -18.65 -7.88 -5.69
C PRO A 224 -17.15 -8.12 -5.91
N ILE A 225 -16.31 -7.09 -5.69
CA ILE A 225 -14.86 -7.22 -5.67
C ILE A 225 -14.46 -7.23 -4.19
N LEU A 226 -13.91 -8.34 -3.75
CA LEU A 226 -13.34 -8.46 -2.42
C LEU A 226 -11.92 -7.90 -2.42
N LEU A 227 -11.67 -6.93 -1.55
CA LEU A 227 -10.33 -6.44 -1.24
C LEU A 227 -10.02 -6.79 0.21
N GLN A 228 -8.92 -7.50 0.43
CA GLN A 228 -8.47 -7.91 1.75
C GLN A 228 -6.96 -8.12 1.75
N HIS A 229 -6.38 -8.11 2.95
CA HIS A 229 -4.96 -8.44 3.16
C HIS A 229 -4.79 -9.89 3.65
N TYR A 230 -5.68 -10.37 4.52
CA TYR A 230 -5.58 -11.72 5.07
C TYR A 230 -6.02 -12.80 4.08
N PRO A 231 -5.29 -13.91 3.93
CA PRO A 231 -5.64 -14.97 3.00
C PRO A 231 -6.89 -15.74 3.45
N LEU A 232 -7.78 -16.06 2.49
CA LEU A 232 -8.89 -16.98 2.73
C LEU A 232 -8.36 -18.38 3.07
N TYR A 233 -9.23 -19.18 3.66
CA TYR A 233 -8.97 -20.57 3.96
C TYR A 233 -8.53 -21.34 2.71
N ARG A 234 -7.38 -22.00 2.82
CA ARG A 234 -6.88 -23.01 1.90
C ARG A 234 -6.03 -24.01 2.69
N LYS A 235 -5.91 -25.25 2.21
CA LYS A 235 -5.22 -26.32 2.95
C LYS A 235 -3.70 -26.14 2.98
N SER A 236 -3.12 -25.69 1.86
CA SER A 236 -1.69 -25.41 1.71
C SER A 236 -1.47 -24.62 0.41
N ASP A 237 -0.21 -24.37 0.06
CA ASP A 237 0.23 -23.80 -1.22
C ASP A 237 0.31 -24.81 -2.38
N ALA A 238 -0.21 -26.03 -2.22
CA ALA A 238 0.00 -27.13 -3.18
C ALA A 238 -0.53 -26.83 -4.59
N GLU A 239 -1.64 -26.12 -4.66
CA GLU A 239 -2.31 -25.73 -5.91
C GLU A 239 -1.81 -24.38 -6.46
N CYS A 240 -0.97 -23.67 -5.71
CA CYS A 240 -0.49 -22.37 -6.15
C CYS A 240 0.56 -22.50 -7.25
N THR A 241 0.25 -21.89 -8.39
CA THR A 241 1.14 -21.77 -9.54
C THR A 241 1.49 -20.29 -9.73
N GLY A 242 2.77 -19.96 -9.79
CA GLY A 242 3.21 -18.58 -9.99
C GLY A 242 4.60 -18.33 -9.43
N GLU A 243 5.16 -17.17 -9.77
CA GLU A 243 6.47 -16.71 -9.30
C GLU A 243 6.48 -16.57 -7.77
N ASP A 244 5.38 -16.05 -7.19
CA ASP A 244 5.21 -15.87 -5.75
C ASP A 244 4.70 -17.12 -5.02
N SER A 245 4.64 -18.28 -5.69
CA SER A 245 4.22 -19.53 -5.03
C SER A 245 5.32 -20.05 -4.10
N ALA A 246 4.92 -20.65 -2.97
CA ALA A 246 5.87 -21.21 -2.02
C ALA A 246 6.86 -22.19 -2.68
N PRO A 247 8.10 -22.29 -2.19
CA PRO A 247 9.09 -23.25 -2.70
C PRO A 247 8.54 -24.69 -2.70
N PRO A 248 9.01 -25.58 -3.59
CA PRO A 248 8.47 -26.95 -3.71
C PRO A 248 8.44 -27.74 -2.38
N GLY A 249 9.42 -27.51 -1.50
CA GLY A 249 9.47 -28.15 -0.18
C GLY A 249 8.42 -27.67 0.81
N GLU A 250 7.82 -26.49 0.58
CA GLU A 250 6.87 -25.84 1.48
C GLU A 250 5.43 -25.90 0.97
N LYS A 251 5.21 -26.16 -0.33
CA LYS A 251 3.86 -26.19 -0.94
C LYS A 251 2.88 -27.13 -0.26
N ASN A 252 3.36 -28.25 0.26
CA ASN A 252 2.52 -29.26 0.90
C ASN A 252 2.41 -29.10 2.42
N ILE A 253 3.03 -28.06 3.00
CA ILE A 253 2.91 -27.80 4.43
C ILE A 253 1.48 -27.34 4.72
N PRO A 254 0.73 -28.04 5.59
CA PRO A 254 -0.64 -27.69 5.87
C PRO A 254 -0.73 -26.39 6.65
N PHE A 255 -1.59 -25.48 6.19
CA PHE A 255 -1.89 -24.24 6.88
C PHE A 255 -2.77 -24.49 8.11
N LYS A 256 -2.42 -23.79 9.17
CA LYS A 256 -3.21 -23.71 10.39
C LYS A 256 -4.20 -22.56 10.26
N GLU A 257 -5.48 -22.90 10.35
CA GLU A 257 -6.55 -21.90 10.48
C GLU A 257 -6.26 -20.94 11.62
N LYS A 258 -6.64 -19.67 11.44
CA LYS A 258 -6.49 -18.61 12.44
C LYS A 258 -5.02 -18.28 12.75
N TYR A 259 -4.08 -18.77 11.93
CA TYR A 259 -2.65 -18.51 12.08
C TYR A 259 -1.98 -18.25 10.74
N ASP A 260 -2.16 -19.13 9.77
CA ASP A 260 -1.65 -18.94 8.40
C ASP A 260 -2.74 -18.40 7.48
N VAL A 261 -4.00 -18.78 7.74
CA VAL A 261 -5.17 -18.42 6.93
C VAL A 261 -6.39 -18.11 7.80
N LEU A 262 -7.38 -17.42 7.22
CA LEU A 262 -8.69 -17.29 7.86
C LEU A 262 -9.36 -18.66 8.06
N SER A 263 -10.28 -18.75 9.01
CA SER A 263 -11.01 -20.01 9.23
C SER A 263 -11.89 -20.36 8.04
N GLN A 264 -12.19 -21.64 7.86
CA GLN A 264 -13.09 -22.11 6.82
C GLN A 264 -14.47 -21.43 6.95
N GLU A 265 -14.98 -21.33 8.19
CA GLU A 265 -16.23 -20.65 8.52
C GLU A 265 -16.24 -19.16 8.17
N ALA A 266 -15.09 -18.48 8.28
CA ALA A 266 -14.97 -17.07 7.93
C ALA A 266 -14.93 -16.90 6.41
N SER A 267 -14.21 -17.80 5.73
CA SER A 267 -14.02 -17.75 4.27
C SER A 267 -15.29 -18.08 3.49
N GLN A 268 -16.16 -18.92 4.04
CA GLN A 268 -17.48 -19.24 3.46
C GLN A 268 -18.51 -18.10 3.57
N LYS A 269 -18.21 -17.04 4.33
CA LYS A 269 -19.13 -15.89 4.50
C LYS A 269 -18.88 -14.77 3.50
N VAL A 270 -17.86 -14.92 2.66
CA VAL A 270 -17.41 -13.91 1.71
C VAL A 270 -18.00 -14.19 0.33
#